data_AF-A0A955SMG1-F1
#
_entry.id   AF-A0A955SMG1-F1
#
_cell.length_a   1.000
_cell.length_b   1.000
_cell.length_c   1.000
_cell.angle_alpha   90.00
_cell.angle_beta   90.00
_cell.angle_gamma   90.00
#
_symmetry.space_group_name_H-M   'P 1'
#
loop_
_entity.id
_entity.type
_entity.pdbx_description
1 polymer ?
#
loop_
_entity_poly.entity_id
_entity_poly.type
_entity_poly.pdbx_seq_one_letter_code
_entity_poly.pdbx_strand_id
1 'polypeptide(L)'
;MTLTDRKTDWNEIEERLYDLDYSGDEVAIILPKLQRFDELRQEKNAILLAHYYQIAPIQIIADHAGDSLALAMAARDTGDAEIIVSSTVHFMAEMVKILSPDKKVLLPAPDASCSIAEGMNGATVRRIREAFPGCSIVGYINSTAEVKAELDSTCTSANAKEVAQRIEGEPVILIPDHYFAENILSQIHDDRRYLVYRRHEGDDLIMFDPKAGEEIPIPLEDSEPPMLNKGTCVVHEEFTPAEVTRLKEQEGVELVLAHPEVNPEIAKMADMVGGTSKMIDYVKGVPAQKILYLTECDLAAPLREAYPDRKFVTSCKLCPYMKKNSLDLLVECLDLERYEIEVDPAVAEGSKRSLERMFELTR
;
A
#
# COMPACT_ATOMS: atom_id res chain seq x y z
N MET A 1 -21.42 -19.20 2.78
CA MET A 1 -22.64 -18.44 3.12
C MET A 1 -22.79 -17.45 1.99
N THR A 2 -23.86 -17.50 1.22
CA THR A 2 -24.04 -16.55 0.09
C THR A 2 -24.06 -15.13 0.67
N LEU A 3 -23.42 -14.18 -0.02
CA LEU A 3 -23.32 -12.78 0.44
C LEU A 3 -24.70 -12.13 0.67
N THR A 4 -25.75 -12.71 0.08
CA THR A 4 -27.16 -12.30 0.17
C THR A 4 -27.79 -12.41 1.57
N ASP A 5 -27.16 -13.10 2.53
CA ASP A 5 -27.68 -13.25 3.92
C ASP A 5 -26.90 -12.38 4.93
N ARG A 6 -26.11 -11.41 4.47
CA ARG A 6 -25.35 -10.51 5.35
C ARG A 6 -26.29 -9.67 6.20
N LYS A 7 -26.23 -9.85 7.52
CA LYS A 7 -26.88 -8.96 8.50
C LYS A 7 -25.83 -8.08 9.14
N THR A 8 -25.82 -6.80 8.75
CA THR A 8 -25.04 -5.76 9.42
C THR A 8 -25.75 -5.33 10.71
N ASP A 9 -25.06 -5.36 11.85
CA ASP A 9 -25.58 -4.80 13.10
C ASP A 9 -25.30 -3.29 13.15
N TRP A 10 -26.31 -2.48 12.80
CA TRP A 10 -26.14 -1.03 12.75
C TRP A 10 -25.90 -0.38 14.11
N ASN A 11 -26.30 -1.01 15.23
CA ASN A 11 -26.00 -0.48 16.55
C ASN A 11 -24.51 -0.65 16.86
N GLU A 12 -23.93 -1.80 16.51
CA GLU A 12 -22.49 -2.05 16.65
C GLU A 12 -21.67 -1.08 15.79
N ILE A 13 -22.09 -0.84 14.55
CA ILE A 13 -21.42 0.11 13.64
C ILE A 13 -21.47 1.53 14.21
N GLU A 14 -22.62 1.95 14.73
CA GLU A 14 -22.78 3.26 15.36
C GLU A 14 -21.90 3.39 16.63
N GLU A 15 -21.85 2.37 17.49
CA GLU A 15 -20.97 2.35 18.67
C GLU A 15 -19.49 2.46 18.29
N ARG A 16 -19.04 1.70 17.29
CA ARG A 16 -17.66 1.77 16.77
C ARG A 16 -17.30 3.15 16.23
N LEU A 17 -18.24 3.87 15.63
CA LEU A 17 -18.01 5.26 15.19
C LEU A 17 -17.81 6.20 16.39
N TYR A 18 -18.63 6.07 17.44
CA TYR A 18 -18.45 6.87 18.66
C TYR A 18 -17.11 6.58 19.35
N ASP A 19 -16.67 5.32 19.41
CA ASP A 19 -15.37 4.93 19.99
C ASP A 19 -14.16 5.51 19.23
N LEU A 20 -14.37 5.84 17.95
CA LEU A 20 -13.40 6.52 17.09
C LEU A 20 -13.57 8.05 17.07
N ASP A 21 -14.28 8.60 18.05
CA ASP A 21 -14.49 10.03 18.27
C ASP A 21 -15.34 10.74 17.19
N TYR A 22 -16.16 10.01 16.43
CA TYR A 22 -17.15 10.65 15.55
C TYR A 22 -18.29 11.26 16.39
N SER A 23 -18.59 12.54 16.15
CA SER A 23 -19.70 13.24 16.82
C SER A 23 -21.06 12.74 16.33
N GLY A 24 -22.12 12.97 17.12
CA GLY A 24 -23.48 12.60 16.73
C GLY A 24 -23.94 13.23 15.40
N ASP A 25 -23.49 14.45 15.10
CA ASP A 25 -23.77 15.11 13.82
C ASP A 25 -23.06 14.42 12.65
N GLU A 26 -21.81 13.97 12.84
CA GLU A 26 -21.07 13.20 11.83
C GLU A 26 -21.70 11.81 11.62
N VAL A 27 -22.05 11.11 12.70
CA VAL A 27 -22.72 9.81 12.65
C VAL A 27 -24.05 9.92 11.89
N ALA A 28 -24.85 10.96 12.14
CA ALA A 28 -26.11 11.20 11.45
C ALA A 28 -25.95 11.41 9.93
N ILE A 29 -24.78 11.86 9.48
CA ILE A 29 -24.43 12.03 8.05
C ILE A 29 -23.85 10.73 7.46
N ILE A 30 -23.03 10.02 8.22
CA ILE A 30 -22.29 8.83 7.79
C ILE A 30 -23.21 7.61 7.68
N LEU A 31 -24.02 7.35 8.72
CA LEU A 31 -24.77 6.11 8.86
C LEU A 31 -25.74 5.85 7.68
N PRO A 32 -26.51 6.84 7.18
CA PRO A 32 -27.36 6.62 6.01
C PRO A 32 -26.60 6.22 4.75
N LYS A 33 -25.37 6.72 4.57
CA LYS A 33 -24.54 6.39 3.40
C LYS A 33 -24.00 4.96 3.49
N LEU A 34 -23.56 4.55 4.69
CA LEU A 34 -23.14 3.17 4.94
C LEU A 34 -24.30 2.20 4.73
N GLN A 35 -25.50 2.53 5.25
CA GLN A 35 -26.72 1.75 5.05
C GLN A 35 -27.05 1.60 3.56
N ARG A 36 -27.02 2.70 2.81
CA ARG A 36 -27.27 2.66 1.37
C ARG A 36 -26.26 1.79 0.62
N PHE A 37 -24.98 1.87 0.96
CA PHE A 37 -23.97 1.01 0.36
C PHE A 37 -24.18 -0.47 0.71
N ASP A 38 -24.55 -0.76 1.96
CA ASP A 38 -24.82 -2.12 2.43
C ASP A 38 -26.04 -2.76 1.73
N GLU A 39 -27.10 -1.99 1.49
CA GLU A 39 -28.23 -2.41 0.66
C GLU A 39 -27.77 -2.76 -0.76
N LEU A 40 -27.03 -1.84 -1.41
CA LEU A 40 -26.54 -2.02 -2.78
C LEU A 40 -25.64 -3.24 -2.93
N ARG A 41 -24.74 -3.50 -1.97
CA ARG A 41 -23.83 -4.65 -2.07
C ARG A 41 -24.53 -5.98 -1.87
N GLN A 42 -25.62 -6.01 -1.09
CA GLN A 42 -26.47 -7.20 -0.98
C GLN A 42 -27.26 -7.42 -2.28
N GLU A 43 -27.84 -6.37 -2.86
CA GLU A 43 -28.59 -6.44 -4.12
C GLU A 43 -27.73 -6.89 -5.30
N LYS A 44 -26.48 -6.42 -5.37
CA LYS A 44 -25.55 -6.64 -6.48
C LYS A 44 -24.51 -7.73 -6.22
N ASN A 45 -24.64 -8.48 -5.13
CA ASN A 45 -23.68 -9.52 -4.74
C ASN A 45 -22.22 -9.02 -4.77
N ALA A 46 -21.98 -7.88 -4.11
CA ALA A 46 -20.71 -7.18 -4.12
C ALA A 46 -19.97 -7.30 -2.78
N ILE A 47 -18.64 -7.27 -2.83
CA ILE A 47 -17.78 -7.13 -1.64
C ILE A 47 -16.98 -5.83 -1.67
N LEU A 48 -16.60 -5.36 -0.48
CA LEU A 48 -15.77 -4.18 -0.28
C LEU A 48 -14.37 -4.56 0.21
N LEU A 49 -13.36 -4.25 -0.59
CA LEU A 49 -11.95 -4.29 -0.18
C LEU A 49 -11.49 -2.86 0.14
N ALA A 50 -10.97 -2.63 1.34
CA ALA A 50 -10.54 -1.30 1.79
C ALA A 50 -9.09 -1.33 2.32
N HIS A 51 -8.28 -0.35 1.91
CA HIS A 51 -6.96 -0.18 2.51
C HIS A 51 -7.07 0.44 3.92
N TYR A 52 -6.13 0.14 4.82
CA TYR A 52 -6.08 0.77 6.16
C TYR A 52 -5.93 2.31 6.16
N TYR A 53 -5.66 2.91 5.00
CA TYR A 53 -5.60 4.36 4.85
C TYR A 53 -6.91 4.94 4.33
N GLN A 54 -7.98 4.16 4.23
CA GLN A 54 -9.32 4.69 4.05
C GLN A 54 -9.84 5.30 5.35
N ILE A 55 -10.82 6.17 5.28
CA ILE A 55 -11.45 6.70 6.49
C ILE A 55 -12.10 5.57 7.30
N ALA A 56 -12.14 5.70 8.62
CA ALA A 56 -12.67 4.68 9.52
C ALA A 56 -14.07 4.13 9.13
N PRO A 57 -15.06 4.96 8.72
CA PRO A 57 -16.36 4.44 8.27
C PRO A 57 -16.28 3.42 7.13
N ILE A 58 -15.36 3.62 6.17
CA ILE A 58 -15.14 2.67 5.07
C ILE A 58 -14.48 1.40 5.60
N GLN A 59 -13.47 1.54 6.46
CA GLN A 59 -12.77 0.39 7.05
C GLN A 59 -13.74 -0.49 7.86
N ILE A 60 -14.62 0.12 8.65
CA ILE A 60 -15.58 -0.52 9.55
C ILE A 60 -16.54 -1.46 8.81
N ILE A 61 -17.01 -1.04 7.63
CA ILE A 61 -17.96 -1.82 6.82
C ILE A 61 -17.28 -2.70 5.77
N ALA A 62 -15.96 -2.63 5.61
CA ALA A 62 -15.24 -3.40 4.61
C ALA A 62 -15.33 -4.90 4.90
N ASP A 63 -15.42 -5.68 3.83
CA ASP A 63 -15.39 -7.15 3.93
C ASP A 63 -13.99 -7.64 4.24
N HIS A 64 -13.01 -6.94 3.68
CA HIS A 64 -11.62 -7.05 4.07
C HIS A 64 -11.00 -5.65 4.15
N ALA A 65 -10.56 -5.27 5.35
CA ALA A 65 -9.69 -4.12 5.57
C ALA A 65 -8.25 -4.62 5.77
N GLY A 66 -7.29 -4.06 5.03
CA GLY A 66 -5.94 -4.61 4.99
C GLY A 66 -4.87 -3.71 4.42
N ASP A 67 -3.61 -4.15 4.56
CA ASP A 67 -2.50 -3.65 3.77
C ASP A 67 -2.51 -4.28 2.35
N SER A 68 -1.59 -3.85 1.48
CA SER A 68 -1.53 -4.35 0.10
C SER A 68 -1.43 -5.88 -0.01
N LEU A 69 -0.75 -6.55 0.93
CA LEU A 69 -0.61 -8.01 0.90
C LEU A 69 -1.92 -8.69 1.31
N ALA A 70 -2.55 -8.21 2.38
CA ALA A 70 -3.84 -8.71 2.83
C ALA A 70 -4.92 -8.56 1.75
N LEU A 71 -4.95 -7.41 1.06
CA LEU A 71 -5.88 -7.18 -0.05
C LEU A 71 -5.57 -8.05 -1.28
N ALA A 72 -4.29 -8.29 -1.59
CA ALA A 72 -3.91 -9.23 -2.65
C ALA A 72 -4.36 -10.67 -2.33
N MET A 73 -4.26 -11.08 -1.07
CA MET A 73 -4.76 -12.39 -0.63
C MET A 73 -6.28 -12.46 -0.70
N ALA A 74 -7.00 -11.45 -0.22
CA ALA A 74 -8.46 -11.37 -0.31
C ALA A 74 -8.95 -11.40 -1.76
N ALA A 75 -8.26 -10.72 -2.68
CA ALA A 75 -8.59 -10.73 -4.10
C ALA A 75 -8.45 -12.10 -4.78
N ARG A 76 -7.73 -13.06 -4.17
CA ARG A 76 -7.64 -14.45 -4.68
C ARG A 76 -8.75 -15.35 -4.16
N ASP A 77 -9.45 -14.95 -3.10
CA ASP A 77 -10.51 -15.71 -2.45
C ASP A 77 -11.71 -14.82 -2.16
N THR A 78 -12.40 -14.42 -3.23
CA THR A 78 -13.53 -13.49 -3.20
C THR A 78 -14.89 -14.22 -3.11
N GLY A 79 -14.86 -15.53 -2.93
CA GLY A 79 -16.06 -16.37 -2.91
C GLY A 79 -16.93 -16.23 -4.16
N ASP A 80 -18.23 -16.17 -3.96
CA ASP A 80 -19.26 -16.05 -4.99
C ASP A 80 -19.59 -14.60 -5.38
N ALA A 81 -18.86 -13.60 -4.88
CA ALA A 81 -19.07 -12.19 -5.22
C ALA A 81 -19.01 -11.97 -6.74
N GLU A 82 -19.90 -11.15 -7.30
CA GLU A 82 -19.86 -10.75 -8.72
C GLU A 82 -19.06 -9.46 -8.92
N ILE A 83 -19.15 -8.56 -7.93
CA ILE A 83 -18.53 -7.23 -7.97
C ILE A 83 -17.58 -7.07 -6.77
N ILE A 84 -16.42 -6.45 -7.02
CA ILE A 84 -15.48 -6.03 -5.97
C ILE A 84 -15.38 -4.51 -6.03
N VAL A 85 -15.82 -3.82 -4.98
CA VAL A 85 -15.55 -2.40 -4.81
C VAL A 85 -14.20 -2.26 -4.11
N SER A 86 -13.21 -1.73 -4.82
CA SER A 86 -11.85 -1.52 -4.35
C SER A 86 -11.69 -0.09 -3.85
N SER A 87 -11.91 0.14 -2.56
CA SER A 87 -11.66 1.44 -1.91
C SER A 87 -10.17 1.59 -1.62
N THR A 88 -9.41 1.87 -2.68
CA THR A 88 -7.95 1.90 -2.70
C THR A 88 -7.46 3.02 -3.64
N VAL A 89 -6.20 2.91 -4.08
CA VAL A 89 -5.64 3.65 -5.21
C VAL A 89 -5.60 2.77 -6.47
N HIS A 90 -5.36 3.38 -7.63
CA HIS A 90 -5.47 2.77 -8.95
C HIS A 90 -4.70 1.46 -9.09
N PHE A 91 -3.41 1.46 -8.75
CA PHE A 91 -2.57 0.26 -8.92
C PHE A 91 -3.02 -0.95 -8.07
N MET A 92 -3.68 -0.69 -6.93
CA MET A 92 -4.24 -1.76 -6.09
C MET A 92 -5.51 -2.32 -6.72
N ALA A 93 -6.34 -1.46 -7.31
CA ALA A 93 -7.53 -1.90 -8.02
C ALA A 93 -7.16 -2.70 -9.29
N GLU A 94 -6.11 -2.30 -10.01
CA GLU A 94 -5.52 -3.11 -11.09
C GLU A 94 -5.07 -4.49 -10.58
N MET A 95 -4.33 -4.53 -9.46
CA MET A 95 -3.91 -5.79 -8.84
C MET A 95 -5.11 -6.68 -8.48
N VAL A 96 -6.18 -6.11 -7.91
CA VAL A 96 -7.41 -6.85 -7.61
C VAL A 96 -8.00 -7.42 -8.91
N LYS A 97 -8.08 -6.63 -9.99
CA LYS A 97 -8.57 -7.11 -11.29
C LYS A 97 -7.71 -8.23 -11.88
N ILE A 98 -6.39 -8.14 -11.74
CA ILE A 98 -5.45 -9.17 -12.21
C ILE A 98 -5.63 -10.48 -11.43
N LEU A 99 -5.86 -10.41 -10.11
CA LEU A 99 -6.03 -11.57 -9.24
C LEU A 99 -7.47 -12.14 -9.26
N SER A 100 -8.45 -11.34 -9.70
CA SER A 100 -9.86 -11.69 -9.88
C SER A 100 -10.33 -11.33 -11.29
N PRO A 101 -9.79 -11.97 -12.35
CA PRO A 101 -10.02 -11.55 -13.75
C PRO A 101 -11.50 -11.66 -14.16
N ASP A 102 -12.22 -12.64 -13.63
CA ASP A 102 -13.62 -12.91 -13.94
C ASP A 102 -14.61 -12.01 -13.18
N LYS A 103 -14.12 -11.20 -12.24
CA LYS A 103 -14.96 -10.31 -11.41
C LYS A 103 -14.98 -8.90 -11.99
N LYS A 104 -16.09 -8.19 -11.77
CA LYS A 104 -16.17 -6.75 -12.04
C LYS A 104 -15.50 -6.00 -10.89
N VAL A 105 -14.42 -5.27 -11.17
CA VAL A 105 -13.68 -4.53 -10.14
C VAL A 105 -13.94 -3.04 -10.32
N LEU A 106 -14.47 -2.38 -9.30
CA LEU A 106 -14.83 -0.98 -9.33
C LEU A 106 -13.91 -0.15 -8.43
N LEU A 107 -13.44 0.99 -8.94
CA LEU A 107 -12.69 1.97 -8.16
C LEU A 107 -13.54 3.23 -7.96
N PRO A 108 -13.91 3.61 -6.72
CA PRO A 108 -14.79 4.75 -6.47
C PRO A 108 -14.23 6.08 -6.98
N ALA A 109 -12.93 6.29 -6.80
CA ALA A 109 -12.21 7.47 -7.27
C ALA A 109 -11.19 7.06 -8.33
N PRO A 110 -11.52 7.10 -9.63
CA PRO A 110 -10.66 6.59 -10.71
C PRO A 110 -9.35 7.37 -10.85
N ASP A 111 -9.29 8.60 -10.34
CA ASP A 111 -8.12 9.48 -10.33
C ASP A 111 -7.29 9.37 -9.02
N ALA A 112 -7.59 8.38 -8.16
CA ALA A 112 -6.82 8.06 -6.96
C ALA A 112 -5.53 7.31 -7.33
N SER A 113 -4.51 8.04 -7.79
CA SER A 113 -3.18 7.46 -8.10
C SER A 113 -2.29 7.25 -6.85
N CYS A 114 -0.97 7.11 -7.01
CA CYS A 114 0.01 6.98 -5.94
C CYS A 114 1.35 7.58 -6.39
N SER A 115 1.96 8.45 -5.58
CA SER A 115 3.24 9.08 -5.94
C SER A 115 4.38 8.08 -6.15
N ILE A 116 4.38 6.95 -5.43
CA ILE A 116 5.38 5.89 -5.64
C ILE A 116 5.19 5.26 -7.02
N ALA A 117 3.95 4.91 -7.37
CA ALA A 117 3.63 4.24 -8.64
C ALA A 117 3.94 5.15 -9.84
N GLU A 118 3.66 6.45 -9.74
CA GLU A 118 3.96 7.44 -10.78
C GLU A 118 5.46 7.74 -10.94
N GLY A 119 6.30 7.28 -10.02
CA GLY A 119 7.75 7.40 -10.10
C GLY A 119 8.44 6.35 -10.97
N MET A 120 7.67 5.47 -11.62
CA MET A 120 8.18 4.41 -12.51
C MET A 120 7.18 4.04 -13.60
N ASN A 121 7.67 3.66 -14.78
CA ASN A 121 6.86 3.14 -15.89
C ASN A 121 7.51 1.89 -16.51
N GLY A 122 6.78 1.14 -17.34
CA GLY A 122 7.30 -0.12 -17.92
C GLY A 122 8.51 0.10 -18.83
N ALA A 123 8.56 1.20 -19.58
CA ALA A 123 9.70 1.55 -20.44
C ALA A 123 11.01 1.69 -19.65
N THR A 124 10.94 2.36 -18.50
CA THR A 124 12.08 2.54 -17.59
C THR A 124 12.56 1.21 -17.01
N VAL A 125 11.65 0.30 -16.66
CA VAL A 125 12.04 -1.04 -16.17
C VAL A 125 12.77 -1.84 -17.25
N ARG A 126 12.27 -1.82 -18.50
CA ARG A 126 12.96 -2.46 -19.63
C ARG A 126 14.36 -1.87 -19.83
N ARG A 127 14.48 -0.55 -19.73
CA ARG A 127 15.76 0.15 -19.85
C ARG A 127 16.76 -0.25 -18.76
N ILE A 128 16.31 -0.35 -17.51
CA ILE A 128 17.13 -0.85 -16.39
C ILE A 128 17.62 -2.28 -16.68
N ARG A 129 16.74 -3.15 -17.18
CA ARG A 129 17.09 -4.54 -17.51
C ARG A 129 18.15 -4.64 -18.61
N GLU A 130 18.10 -3.78 -19.61
CA GLU A 130 19.11 -3.70 -20.67
C GLU A 130 20.47 -3.25 -20.14
N ALA A 131 20.48 -2.29 -19.22
CA ALA A 131 21.71 -1.77 -18.61
C ALA A 131 22.38 -2.76 -17.66
N PHE A 132 21.62 -3.69 -17.07
CA PHE A 132 22.14 -4.74 -16.19
C PHE A 132 21.73 -6.15 -16.65
N PRO A 133 22.38 -6.71 -17.69
CA PRO A 133 22.10 -8.06 -18.13
C PRO A 133 22.27 -9.10 -17.01
N GLY A 134 21.28 -9.97 -16.83
CA GLY A 134 21.29 -10.98 -15.76
C GLY A 134 20.75 -10.50 -14.41
N CYS A 135 20.32 -9.24 -14.29
CA CYS A 135 19.67 -8.73 -13.11
C CYS A 135 18.30 -9.37 -12.87
N SER A 136 17.88 -9.36 -11.61
CA SER A 136 16.48 -9.57 -11.24
C SER A 136 15.90 -8.31 -10.64
N ILE A 137 14.74 -7.90 -11.14
CA ILE A 137 14.04 -6.70 -10.72
C ILE A 137 12.87 -7.09 -9.81
N VAL A 138 13.00 -6.72 -8.55
CA VAL A 138 11.98 -6.85 -7.51
C VAL A 138 11.26 -5.52 -7.36
N GLY A 139 10.01 -5.45 -7.83
CA GLY A 139 9.22 -4.22 -7.73
C GLY A 139 8.29 -4.23 -6.53
N TYR A 140 8.28 -3.14 -5.79
CA TYR A 140 7.29 -2.90 -4.76
C TYR A 140 5.88 -2.87 -5.37
N ILE A 141 4.90 -3.43 -4.66
CA ILE A 141 3.52 -3.57 -5.13
C ILE A 141 2.88 -2.23 -5.50
N ASN A 142 3.40 -1.14 -4.94
CA ASN A 142 3.10 0.26 -5.25
C ASN A 142 3.67 0.67 -6.62
N SER A 143 3.25 -0.02 -7.67
CA SER A 143 3.67 0.15 -9.06
C SER A 143 2.49 -0.15 -9.98
N THR A 144 2.41 0.41 -11.18
CA THR A 144 1.30 0.11 -12.11
C THR A 144 1.30 -1.34 -12.59
N ALA A 145 0.20 -1.82 -13.15
CA ALA A 145 0.17 -3.12 -13.84
C ALA A 145 1.24 -3.21 -14.94
N GLU A 146 1.44 -2.16 -15.73
CA GLU A 146 2.49 -2.14 -16.76
C GLU A 146 3.89 -2.39 -16.16
N VAL A 147 4.23 -1.70 -15.05
CA VAL A 147 5.49 -1.93 -14.35
C VAL A 147 5.57 -3.37 -13.85
N LYS A 148 4.50 -3.88 -13.24
CA LYS A 148 4.45 -5.27 -12.73
C LYS A 148 4.68 -6.31 -13.81
N ALA A 149 4.27 -6.05 -15.04
CA ALA A 149 4.45 -6.96 -16.17
C ALA A 149 5.92 -7.18 -16.55
N GLU A 150 6.79 -6.23 -16.20
CA GLU A 150 8.22 -6.23 -16.50
C GLU A 150 9.11 -6.74 -15.35
N LEU A 151 8.51 -7.06 -14.19
CA LEU A 151 9.21 -7.50 -12.98
C LEU A 151 9.49 -9.00 -12.99
N ASP A 152 10.57 -9.41 -12.33
CA ASP A 152 10.81 -10.81 -12.01
C ASP A 152 9.99 -11.26 -10.80
N SER A 153 9.73 -10.37 -9.85
CA SER A 153 8.80 -10.57 -8.74
C SER A 153 8.26 -9.25 -8.22
N THR A 154 7.01 -9.22 -7.77
CA THR A 154 6.57 -8.14 -6.88
C THR A 154 7.01 -8.40 -5.44
N CYS A 155 6.95 -7.39 -4.59
CA CYS A 155 7.05 -7.52 -3.13
C CYS A 155 6.15 -6.52 -2.41
N THR A 156 5.94 -6.72 -1.12
CA THR A 156 5.30 -5.75 -0.21
C THR A 156 6.24 -5.40 0.93
N SER A 157 5.88 -4.40 1.74
CA SER A 157 6.60 -4.04 2.96
C SER A 157 6.63 -5.16 4.01
N ALA A 158 5.78 -6.18 3.88
CA ALA A 158 5.79 -7.35 4.74
C ALA A 158 6.83 -8.40 4.34
N ASN A 159 7.12 -8.56 3.04
CA ASN A 159 7.88 -9.70 2.52
C ASN A 159 9.10 -9.34 1.64
N ALA A 160 9.36 -8.06 1.37
CA ALA A 160 10.42 -7.63 0.46
C ALA A 160 11.81 -8.14 0.82
N LYS A 161 12.15 -8.21 2.10
CA LYS A 161 13.42 -8.79 2.55
C LYS A 161 13.56 -10.24 2.07
N GLU A 162 12.55 -11.07 2.31
CA GLU A 162 12.57 -12.48 1.95
C GLU A 162 12.61 -12.69 0.43
N VAL A 163 11.80 -11.92 -0.31
CA VAL A 163 11.79 -11.94 -1.79
C VAL A 163 13.17 -11.56 -2.34
N ALA A 164 13.75 -10.46 -1.87
CA ALA A 164 15.06 -9.98 -2.34
C ALA A 164 16.18 -10.98 -2.06
N GLN A 165 16.14 -11.68 -0.92
CA GLN A 165 17.14 -12.69 -0.57
C GLN A 165 17.00 -13.98 -1.37
N ARG A 166 15.78 -14.40 -1.71
CA ARG A 166 15.50 -15.70 -2.36
C ARG A 166 15.44 -15.65 -3.88
N ILE A 167 15.14 -14.51 -4.49
CA ILE A 167 15.06 -14.39 -5.95
C ILE A 167 16.42 -14.68 -6.59
N GLU A 168 16.49 -15.44 -7.68
CA GLU A 168 17.74 -15.69 -8.41
C GLU A 168 18.10 -14.48 -9.28
N GLY A 169 19.36 -14.34 -9.71
CA GLY A 169 19.84 -13.22 -10.54
C GLY A 169 20.73 -12.23 -9.81
N GLU A 170 21.59 -11.52 -10.54
CA GLU A 170 22.54 -10.56 -9.96
C GLU A 170 22.89 -9.46 -10.97
N PRO A 171 22.78 -8.16 -10.62
CA PRO A 171 22.32 -7.62 -9.34
C PRO A 171 20.82 -7.84 -9.08
N VAL A 172 20.41 -7.80 -7.81
CA VAL A 172 19.00 -7.65 -7.44
C VAL A 172 18.66 -6.17 -7.37
N ILE A 173 17.66 -5.74 -8.14
CA ILE A 173 17.28 -4.34 -8.27
C ILE A 173 15.93 -4.12 -7.58
N LEU A 174 15.86 -3.16 -6.66
CA LEU A 174 14.62 -2.78 -5.99
C LEU A 174 14.09 -1.44 -6.55
N ILE A 175 12.80 -1.43 -6.88
CA ILE A 175 12.09 -0.25 -7.43
C ILE A 175 10.67 -0.14 -6.84
N PRO A 176 9.98 1.00 -6.97
CA PRO A 176 10.52 2.30 -7.39
C PRO A 176 10.85 3.23 -6.21
N ASP A 177 10.50 2.84 -4.98
CA ASP A 177 10.78 3.63 -3.79
C ASP A 177 12.17 3.35 -3.24
N HIS A 178 13.06 4.34 -3.31
CA HIS A 178 14.42 4.21 -2.84
C HIS A 178 14.54 4.25 -1.32
N TYR A 179 13.66 4.96 -0.59
CA TYR A 179 13.67 4.90 0.87
C TYR A 179 13.22 3.52 1.34
N PHE A 180 12.16 2.99 0.75
CA PHE A 180 11.74 1.61 0.95
C PHE A 180 12.90 0.64 0.69
N ALA A 181 13.51 0.72 -0.49
CA ALA A 181 14.59 -0.18 -0.87
C ALA A 181 15.77 -0.07 0.10
N GLU A 182 16.28 1.14 0.39
CA GLU A 182 17.40 1.34 1.32
C GLU A 182 17.07 0.82 2.73
N ASN A 183 15.86 1.05 3.24
CA ASN A 183 15.44 0.56 4.55
C ASN A 183 15.29 -0.96 4.61
N ILE A 184 14.82 -1.61 3.54
CA ILE A 184 14.78 -3.07 3.44
C ILE A 184 16.19 -3.65 3.36
N LEU A 185 17.04 -3.08 2.49
CA LEU A 185 18.42 -3.55 2.28
C LEU A 185 19.30 -3.36 3.52
N SER A 186 19.03 -2.35 4.36
CA SER A 186 19.73 -2.17 5.65
C SER A 186 19.56 -3.35 6.61
N GLN A 187 18.52 -4.18 6.40
CA GLN A 187 18.20 -5.36 7.20
C GLN A 187 18.74 -6.67 6.58
N ILE A 188 19.43 -6.58 5.44
CA ILE A 188 20.01 -7.71 4.72
C ILE A 188 21.52 -7.70 4.91
N HIS A 189 22.10 -8.86 5.24
CA HIS A 189 23.51 -9.01 5.57
C HIS A 189 24.13 -10.18 4.80
N ASP A 190 23.87 -10.25 3.49
CA ASP A 190 24.49 -11.22 2.58
C ASP A 190 25.45 -10.53 1.59
N ASP A 191 26.11 -11.34 0.77
CA ASP A 191 27.16 -10.87 -0.14
C ASP A 191 26.64 -10.43 -1.51
N ARG A 192 25.34 -10.54 -1.77
CA ARG A 192 24.76 -10.23 -3.08
C ARG A 192 24.88 -8.75 -3.42
N ARG A 193 24.97 -8.45 -4.71
CA ARG A 193 24.88 -7.08 -5.18
C ARG A 193 23.43 -6.62 -5.30
N TYR A 194 23.10 -5.53 -4.61
CA TYR A 194 21.80 -4.87 -4.70
C TYR A 194 21.94 -3.49 -5.34
N LEU A 195 20.96 -3.11 -6.17
CA LEU A 195 20.84 -1.77 -6.74
C LEU A 195 19.45 -1.21 -6.47
N VAL A 196 19.36 0.12 -6.43
CA VAL A 196 18.12 0.85 -6.14
C VAL A 196 17.89 1.92 -7.20
N TYR A 197 16.68 2.07 -7.71
CA TYR A 197 16.31 3.24 -8.52
C TYR A 197 16.08 4.44 -7.59
N ARG A 198 16.81 5.55 -7.79
CA ARG A 198 16.63 6.77 -6.99
C ARG A 198 15.70 7.78 -7.62
N ARG A 199 16.01 8.16 -8.86
CA ARG A 199 15.36 9.26 -9.57
C ARG A 199 15.68 9.19 -11.07
N HIS A 200 14.97 9.98 -11.86
CA HIS A 200 15.46 10.46 -13.14
C HIS A 200 15.94 11.91 -13.03
N GLU A 201 16.95 12.26 -13.83
CA GLU A 201 17.56 13.58 -13.86
C GLU A 201 18.02 13.89 -15.29
N GLY A 202 17.36 14.86 -15.94
CA GLY A 202 17.60 15.12 -17.36
C GLY A 202 17.21 13.91 -18.22
N ASP A 203 18.16 13.41 -19.01
CA ASP A 203 17.98 12.25 -19.89
C ASP A 203 18.52 10.95 -19.26
N ASP A 204 18.82 10.94 -17.95
CA ASP A 204 19.39 9.79 -17.25
C ASP A 204 18.45 9.25 -16.16
N LEU A 205 18.41 7.92 -16.03
CA LEU A 205 17.97 7.22 -14.83
C LEU A 205 19.15 7.10 -13.87
N ILE A 206 18.94 7.45 -12.61
CA ILE A 206 19.96 7.38 -11.58
C ILE A 206 19.71 6.17 -10.70
N MET A 207 20.53 5.15 -10.88
CA MET A 207 20.58 3.99 -9.98
C MET A 207 21.58 4.24 -8.85
N PHE A 208 21.48 3.49 -7.77
CA PHE A 208 22.37 3.61 -6.61
C PHE A 208 22.78 2.24 -6.11
N ASP A 209 24.08 2.06 -5.88
CA ASP A 209 24.66 0.91 -5.19
C ASP A 209 24.88 1.28 -3.72
N PRO A 210 24.02 0.85 -2.78
CA PRO A 210 24.13 1.22 -1.37
C PRO A 210 25.37 0.65 -0.68
N LYS A 211 25.97 -0.42 -1.23
CA LYS A 211 27.19 -1.02 -0.66
C LYS A 211 28.44 -0.24 -1.10
N ALA A 212 28.48 0.21 -2.36
CA ALA A 212 29.56 1.04 -2.87
C ALA A 212 29.41 2.53 -2.52
N GLY A 213 28.19 2.98 -2.25
CA GLY A 213 27.88 4.41 -2.06
C GLY A 213 27.96 5.21 -3.37
N GLU A 214 27.67 4.58 -4.51
CA GLU A 214 27.88 5.13 -5.85
C GLU A 214 26.56 5.26 -6.61
N GLU A 215 26.37 6.41 -7.28
CA GLU A 215 25.28 6.61 -8.25
C GLU A 215 25.73 6.16 -9.65
N ILE A 216 24.86 5.45 -10.36
CA ILE A 216 25.12 4.87 -11.67
C ILE A 216 24.08 5.46 -12.64
N PRO A 217 24.45 6.46 -13.47
CA PRO A 217 23.57 7.02 -14.47
C PRO A 217 23.39 6.06 -15.65
N ILE A 218 22.15 5.95 -16.15
CA ILE A 218 21.77 5.14 -17.31
C ILE A 218 20.98 6.04 -18.26
N PRO A 219 21.46 6.28 -19.49
CA PRO A 219 20.73 7.11 -20.44
C PRO A 219 19.35 6.52 -20.74
N LEU A 220 18.29 7.32 -20.69
CA LEU A 220 16.92 6.95 -21.06
C LEU A 220 16.80 6.58 -22.55
N GLU A 221 17.67 7.15 -23.38
CA GLU A 221 17.60 7.04 -24.84
C GLU A 221 16.22 7.48 -25.35
N ASP A 222 15.51 6.64 -26.11
CA ASP A 222 14.17 6.93 -26.61
C ASP A 222 13.04 6.56 -25.62
N SER A 223 13.38 6.12 -24.39
CA SER A 223 12.40 5.71 -23.39
C SER A 223 11.73 6.91 -22.72
N GLU A 224 10.42 6.89 -22.58
CA GLU A 224 9.69 7.94 -21.86
C GLU A 224 10.05 7.91 -20.35
N PRO A 225 10.41 9.06 -19.75
CA PRO A 225 10.69 9.13 -18.33
C PRO A 225 9.42 8.90 -17.49
N PRO A 226 9.55 8.43 -16.24
CA PRO A 226 8.44 8.39 -15.31
C PRO A 226 7.80 9.76 -15.07
N MET A 227 6.50 9.78 -14.74
CA MET A 227 5.75 11.03 -14.53
C MET A 227 6.32 11.85 -13.37
N LEU A 228 6.65 11.20 -12.26
CA LEU A 228 7.34 11.81 -11.13
C LEU A 228 8.84 11.49 -11.17
N ASN A 229 9.64 12.46 -10.75
CA ASN A 229 11.10 12.35 -10.81
C ASN A 229 11.69 11.26 -9.93
N LYS A 230 10.99 10.86 -8.86
CA LYS A 230 11.40 9.82 -7.92
C LYS A 230 10.16 9.05 -7.45
N GLY A 231 10.34 7.78 -7.12
CA GLY A 231 9.27 6.92 -6.62
C GLY A 231 9.07 6.97 -5.12
N THR A 232 9.01 8.13 -4.48
CA THR A 232 8.82 8.23 -3.01
C THR A 232 7.37 8.48 -2.60
N CYS A 233 7.01 8.07 -1.39
CA CYS A 233 5.70 8.38 -0.82
C CYS A 233 5.65 9.82 -0.28
N VAL A 234 4.83 10.68 -0.88
CA VAL A 234 4.66 12.08 -0.45
C VAL A 234 4.21 12.22 1.00
N VAL A 235 3.63 11.18 1.61
CA VAL A 235 3.22 11.17 3.03
C VAL A 235 4.43 10.90 3.92
N HIS A 236 5.20 9.85 3.63
CA HIS A 236 6.29 9.40 4.49
C HIS A 236 7.55 10.25 4.36
N GLU A 237 7.70 11.02 3.29
CA GLU A 237 8.77 12.02 3.17
C GLU A 237 8.60 13.22 4.09
N GLU A 238 7.39 13.46 4.63
CA GLU A 238 7.14 14.64 5.46
C GLU A 238 7.64 14.49 6.91
N PHE A 239 7.95 13.28 7.36
CA PHE A 239 8.46 13.07 8.71
C PHE A 239 9.88 13.61 8.85
N THR A 240 10.12 14.40 9.90
CA THR A 240 11.45 14.98 10.16
C THR A 240 12.01 14.50 11.50
N PRO A 241 13.34 14.38 11.65
CA PRO A 241 13.94 13.98 12.92
C PRO A 241 13.58 14.90 14.09
N ALA A 242 13.46 16.21 13.81
CA ALA A 242 13.04 17.20 14.79
C ALA A 242 11.60 16.96 15.29
N GLU A 243 10.68 16.64 14.38
CA GLU A 243 9.31 16.29 14.74
C GLU A 243 9.24 15.02 15.58
N VAL A 244 9.93 13.95 15.16
CA VAL A 244 9.97 12.68 15.90
C VAL A 244 10.52 12.89 17.31
N THR A 245 11.63 13.63 17.43
CA THR A 245 12.25 13.94 18.74
C THR A 245 11.28 14.70 19.63
N ARG A 246 10.65 15.76 19.09
CA ARG A 246 9.66 16.57 19.80
C ARG A 246 8.49 15.72 20.30
N LEU A 247 7.91 14.87 19.45
CA LEU A 247 6.79 14.00 19.84
C LEU A 247 7.21 12.98 20.90
N LYS A 248 8.42 12.41 20.79
CA LYS A 248 8.94 11.48 21.80
C LYS A 248 9.00 12.13 23.19
N GLU A 249 9.52 13.35 23.26
CA GLU A 249 9.67 14.11 24.50
C GLU A 249 8.32 14.60 25.05
N GLN A 250 7.48 15.21 24.21
CA GLN A 250 6.23 15.85 24.64
C GLN A 250 5.18 14.84 25.11
N GLU A 251 5.07 13.71 24.41
CA GLU A 251 4.05 12.71 24.70
C GLU A 251 4.57 11.62 25.66
N GLY A 252 5.88 11.53 25.86
CA GLY A 252 6.52 10.45 26.62
C GLY A 252 6.39 9.11 25.90
N VAL A 253 6.72 9.09 24.61
CA VAL A 253 6.64 7.90 23.75
C VAL A 253 7.61 6.83 24.24
N GLU A 254 7.12 5.60 24.35
CA GLU A 254 7.88 4.43 24.81
C GLU A 254 8.32 3.53 23.65
N LEU A 255 7.65 3.65 22.50
CA LEU A 255 7.88 2.82 21.31
C LEU A 255 7.61 3.63 20.04
N VAL A 256 8.53 3.57 19.08
CA VAL A 256 8.43 4.20 17.77
C VAL A 256 8.37 3.13 16.70
N LEU A 257 7.28 3.10 15.93
CA LEU A 257 7.08 2.24 14.78
C LEU A 257 7.14 3.10 13.51
N ALA A 258 7.85 2.66 12.48
CA ALA A 258 7.96 3.41 11.23
C ALA A 258 7.72 2.56 9.99
N HIS A 259 7.06 3.13 8.99
CA HIS A 259 6.85 2.46 7.72
C HIS A 259 8.17 2.44 6.95
N PRO A 260 8.52 1.38 6.17
CA PRO A 260 9.77 1.36 5.42
C PRO A 260 9.89 2.45 4.35
N GLU A 261 8.80 3.15 4.00
CA GLU A 261 8.80 4.28 3.05
C GLU A 261 9.33 5.60 3.66
N VAL A 262 9.60 5.66 4.97
CA VAL A 262 10.18 6.86 5.60
C VAL A 262 11.63 7.06 5.20
N ASN A 263 12.11 8.31 5.25
CA ASN A 263 13.53 8.60 5.05
C ASN A 263 14.42 7.72 5.98
N PRO A 264 15.56 7.16 5.50
CA PRO A 264 16.44 6.31 6.30
C PRO A 264 16.89 6.89 7.65
N GLU A 265 17.01 8.22 7.78
CA GLU A 265 17.31 8.85 9.06
C GLU A 265 16.14 8.71 10.06
N ILE A 266 14.90 8.72 9.58
CA ILE A 266 13.71 8.45 10.39
C ILE A 266 13.64 6.97 10.76
N ALA A 267 13.94 6.07 9.82
CA ALA A 267 13.96 4.63 10.08
C ALA A 267 14.93 4.26 11.20
N LYS A 268 16.10 4.91 11.26
CA LYS A 268 17.09 4.74 12.36
C LYS A 268 16.61 5.21 13.73
N MET A 269 15.61 6.09 13.79
CA MET A 269 15.02 6.58 15.04
C MET A 269 13.90 5.67 15.56
N ALA A 270 13.45 4.71 14.75
CA ALA A 270 12.38 3.79 15.07
C ALA A 270 12.90 2.54 15.79
N ASP A 271 12.09 2.00 16.70
CA ASP A 271 12.37 0.74 17.38
C ASP A 271 12.00 -0.46 16.49
N MET A 272 11.09 -0.26 15.53
CA MET A 272 10.70 -1.25 14.53
C MET A 272 10.32 -0.58 13.21
N VAL A 273 10.77 -1.17 12.10
CA VAL A 273 10.42 -0.77 10.73
C VAL A 273 9.66 -1.91 10.04
N GLY A 274 8.50 -1.62 9.47
CA GLY A 274 7.67 -2.63 8.80
C GLY A 274 6.39 -2.11 8.17
N GLY A 275 5.74 -2.94 7.36
CA GLY A 275 4.41 -2.65 6.82
C GLY A 275 3.34 -2.50 7.90
N THR A 276 2.18 -1.95 7.54
CA THR A 276 1.11 -1.62 8.49
C THR A 276 0.60 -2.82 9.29
N SER A 277 0.36 -3.97 8.65
CA SER A 277 -0.07 -5.17 9.38
C SER A 277 1.00 -5.66 10.36
N LYS A 278 2.29 -5.59 9.96
CA LYS A 278 3.41 -5.95 10.83
C LYS A 278 3.53 -4.99 12.03
N MET A 279 3.21 -3.71 11.86
CA MET A 279 3.15 -2.76 12.98
C MET A 279 2.04 -3.14 13.95
N ILE A 280 0.82 -3.39 13.45
CA ILE A 280 -0.33 -3.82 14.27
C ILE A 280 0.05 -5.08 15.06
N ASP A 281 0.59 -6.11 14.40
CA ASP A 281 1.02 -7.35 15.06
C ASP A 281 2.15 -7.15 16.06
N TYR A 282 3.09 -6.25 15.80
CA TYR A 282 4.20 -5.97 16.70
C TYR A 282 3.73 -5.36 18.03
N VAL A 283 2.70 -4.51 17.99
CA VAL A 283 2.09 -3.92 19.20
C VAL A 283 1.57 -5.00 20.16
N LYS A 284 1.02 -6.10 19.63
CA LYS A 284 0.57 -7.26 20.43
C LYS A 284 1.67 -7.83 21.34
N GLY A 285 2.92 -7.84 20.86
CA GLY A 285 4.06 -8.49 21.51
C GLY A 285 4.79 -7.64 22.54
N VAL A 286 4.41 -6.37 22.73
CA VAL A 286 5.16 -5.40 23.54
C VAL A 286 4.27 -4.72 24.58
N PRO A 287 4.80 -4.39 25.78
CA PRO A 287 4.01 -3.80 26.87
C PRO A 287 3.81 -2.27 26.75
N ALA A 288 4.39 -1.63 25.74
CA ALA A 288 4.35 -0.18 25.55
C ALA A 288 2.90 0.35 25.50
N GLN A 289 2.65 1.39 26.29
CA GLN A 289 1.37 2.09 26.43
C GLN A 289 1.29 3.32 25.54
N LYS A 290 2.42 3.99 25.29
CA LYS A 290 2.48 5.18 24.43
C LYS A 290 3.34 4.92 23.21
N ILE A 291 2.67 4.81 22.05
CA ILE A 291 3.28 4.31 20.82
C ILE A 291 3.18 5.40 19.75
N LEU A 292 4.32 5.86 19.25
CA LEU A 292 4.40 6.72 18.08
C LEU A 292 4.48 5.85 16.83
N TYR A 293 3.57 6.07 15.88
CA TYR A 293 3.66 5.43 14.58
C TYR A 293 3.88 6.48 13.50
N LEU A 294 4.85 6.21 12.62
CA LEU A 294 5.30 7.10 11.55
C LEU A 294 4.81 6.54 10.22
N THR A 295 3.52 6.75 9.97
CA THR A 295 2.82 6.38 8.75
C THR A 295 1.58 7.26 8.56
N GLU A 296 0.77 6.97 7.56
CA GLU A 296 -0.51 7.64 7.33
C GLU A 296 -1.47 7.55 8.55
N CYS A 297 -2.21 8.63 8.80
CA CYS A 297 -2.98 8.88 10.03
C CYS A 297 -4.14 7.90 10.26
N ASP A 298 -4.80 7.40 9.23
CA ASP A 298 -5.95 6.51 9.37
C ASP A 298 -5.59 5.07 9.77
N LEU A 299 -4.30 4.75 9.89
CA LEU A 299 -3.87 3.55 10.63
C LEU A 299 -4.23 3.64 12.13
N ALA A 300 -4.53 4.84 12.65
CA ALA A 300 -5.00 5.02 14.02
C ALA A 300 -6.25 4.19 14.32
N ALA A 301 -7.21 4.14 13.40
CA ALA A 301 -8.49 3.48 13.61
C ALA A 301 -8.33 1.98 13.92
N PRO A 302 -7.68 1.17 13.06
CA PRO A 302 -7.49 -0.25 13.35
C PRO A 302 -6.60 -0.48 14.58
N LEU A 303 -5.65 0.42 14.86
CA LEU A 303 -4.81 0.33 16.07
C LEU A 303 -5.60 0.59 17.36
N ARG A 304 -6.47 1.61 17.38
CA ARG A 304 -7.32 1.95 18.52
C ARG A 304 -8.38 0.88 18.76
N GLU A 305 -8.93 0.31 17.70
CA GLU A 305 -9.88 -0.80 17.80
C GLU A 305 -9.19 -2.06 18.35
N ALA A 306 -8.00 -2.40 17.86
CA ALA A 306 -7.27 -3.58 18.34
C ALA A 306 -6.69 -3.41 19.76
N TYR A 307 -6.38 -2.18 20.18
CA TYR A 307 -5.70 -1.88 21.45
C TYR A 307 -6.27 -0.61 22.13
N PRO A 308 -7.54 -0.64 22.60
CA PRO A 308 -8.22 0.54 23.13
C PRO A 308 -7.56 1.11 24.39
N ASP A 309 -6.86 0.28 25.15
CA ASP A 309 -6.16 0.69 26.38
C ASP A 309 -4.81 1.41 26.11
N ARG A 310 -4.37 1.49 24.86
CA ARG A 310 -3.09 2.11 24.47
C ARG A 310 -3.28 3.49 23.87
N LYS A 311 -2.31 4.37 24.08
CA LYS A 311 -2.25 5.69 23.46
C LYS A 311 -1.37 5.65 22.21
N PHE A 312 -1.99 5.92 21.08
CA PHE A 312 -1.31 6.05 19.79
C PHE A 312 -1.05 7.52 19.47
N VAL A 313 0.22 7.87 19.25
CA VAL A 313 0.72 9.21 18.93
C VAL A 313 1.06 9.27 17.44
N THR A 314 0.72 10.37 16.77
CA THR A 314 1.03 10.61 15.35
C THR A 314 1.18 12.10 15.08
N SER A 315 1.91 12.50 14.03
CA SER A 315 1.86 13.86 13.47
C SER A 315 0.74 14.07 12.45
N CYS A 316 -0.14 13.08 12.30
CA CYS A 316 -1.29 13.02 11.40
C CYS A 316 -1.00 13.54 9.99
N LYS A 317 -0.42 12.67 9.17
CA LYS A 317 -0.20 12.88 7.74
C LYS A 317 -1.25 12.09 6.96
N LEU A 318 -2.01 12.74 6.08
CA LEU A 318 -3.05 12.08 5.28
C LEU A 318 -2.59 11.86 3.84
N CYS A 319 -2.85 10.68 3.29
CA CYS A 319 -2.56 10.42 1.88
C CYS A 319 -3.60 11.10 0.98
N PRO A 320 -3.24 12.13 0.18
CA PRO A 320 -4.22 12.86 -0.62
C PRO A 320 -4.92 11.99 -1.67
N TYR A 321 -4.28 10.90 -2.10
CA TYR A 321 -4.86 9.97 -3.05
C TYR A 321 -5.87 9.02 -2.41
N MET A 322 -5.56 8.46 -1.24
CA MET A 322 -6.51 7.61 -0.51
C MET A 322 -7.78 8.39 -0.17
N LYS A 323 -7.64 9.66 0.26
CA LYS A 323 -8.78 10.54 0.59
C LYS A 323 -9.59 11.04 -0.59
N LYS A 324 -9.24 10.67 -1.82
CA LYS A 324 -10.17 10.87 -2.95
C LYS A 324 -11.38 9.98 -2.86
N ASN A 325 -11.24 8.80 -2.25
CA ASN A 325 -12.39 7.96 -1.96
C ASN A 325 -13.25 8.62 -0.87
N SER A 326 -14.57 8.54 -1.03
CA SER A 326 -15.54 9.05 -0.07
C SER A 326 -16.73 8.10 0.01
N LEU A 327 -17.56 8.25 1.06
CA LEU A 327 -18.79 7.45 1.18
C LEU A 327 -19.77 7.72 0.03
N ASP A 328 -19.84 8.96 -0.46
CA ASP A 328 -20.71 9.32 -1.59
C ASP A 328 -20.23 8.63 -2.86
N LEU A 329 -18.93 8.68 -3.15
CA LEU A 329 -18.36 7.99 -4.30
C LEU A 329 -18.50 6.47 -4.15
N LEU A 330 -18.39 5.91 -2.95
CA LEU A 330 -18.55 4.48 -2.71
C LEU A 330 -19.97 4.02 -3.07
N VAL A 331 -20.99 4.77 -2.65
CA VAL A 331 -22.40 4.52 -2.98
C VAL A 331 -22.65 4.70 -4.47
N GLU A 332 -22.27 5.84 -5.04
CA GLU A 332 -22.46 6.15 -6.46
C GLU A 332 -21.77 5.11 -7.37
N CYS A 333 -20.55 4.73 -7.00
CA CYS A 333 -19.74 3.77 -7.71
C CYS A 333 -20.44 2.43 -7.85
N LEU A 334 -21.00 1.91 -6.75
CA LEU A 334 -21.68 0.62 -6.76
C LEU A 334 -23.08 0.73 -7.40
N ASP A 335 -23.82 1.81 -7.16
CA ASP A 335 -25.16 2.04 -7.72
C ASP A 335 -25.11 2.07 -9.26
N LEU A 336 -24.16 2.84 -9.81
CA LEU A 336 -23.95 2.99 -11.26
C LEU A 336 -23.03 1.92 -11.86
N GLU A 337 -22.42 1.09 -11.01
CA GLU A 337 -21.40 0.10 -11.33
C GLU A 337 -20.23 0.66 -12.17
N ARG A 338 -19.67 1.78 -11.70
CA ARG A 338 -18.53 2.50 -12.30
C ARG A 338 -17.58 2.97 -11.20
N TYR A 339 -16.29 3.10 -11.42
CA TYR A 339 -15.57 2.95 -12.68
C TYR A 339 -14.92 1.58 -12.73
N GLU A 340 -15.25 0.79 -13.74
CA GLU A 340 -14.69 -0.55 -13.89
C GLU A 340 -13.21 -0.48 -14.28
N ILE A 341 -12.40 -1.28 -13.58
CA ILE A 341 -10.99 -1.44 -13.86
C ILE A 341 -10.82 -2.50 -14.95
N GLU A 342 -10.17 -2.09 -16.03
CA GLU A 342 -9.74 -2.95 -17.11
C GLU A 342 -8.21 -2.93 -17.20
N VAL A 343 -7.63 -4.09 -17.47
CA VAL A 343 -6.19 -4.25 -17.66
C VAL A 343 -5.98 -5.00 -18.97
N ASP A 344 -5.09 -4.51 -19.83
CA ASP A 344 -4.75 -5.19 -21.08
C ASP A 344 -4.33 -6.65 -20.81
N PRO A 345 -4.83 -7.65 -21.57
CA PRO A 345 -4.55 -9.05 -21.29
C PRO A 345 -3.06 -9.42 -21.27
N ALA A 346 -2.23 -8.79 -22.11
CA ALA A 346 -0.79 -9.06 -22.10
C ALA A 346 -0.11 -8.49 -20.86
N VAL A 347 -0.52 -7.29 -20.44
CA VAL A 347 -0.08 -6.66 -19.19
C VAL A 347 -0.56 -7.46 -17.97
N ALA A 348 -1.80 -7.93 -17.98
CA ALA A 348 -2.38 -8.71 -16.90
C ALA A 348 -1.65 -10.04 -16.71
N GLU A 349 -1.34 -10.75 -17.80
CA GLU A 349 -0.56 -11.99 -17.75
C GLU A 349 0.85 -11.76 -17.21
N GLY A 350 1.54 -10.71 -17.66
CA GLY A 350 2.84 -10.32 -17.11
C GLY A 350 2.79 -10.01 -15.62
N SER A 351 1.83 -9.17 -15.23
CA SER A 351 1.65 -8.75 -13.84
C SER A 351 1.32 -9.92 -12.93
N LYS A 352 0.49 -10.85 -13.41
CA LYS A 352 0.11 -12.05 -12.67
C LYS A 352 1.34 -12.91 -12.37
N ARG A 353 2.25 -13.10 -13.33
CA ARG A 353 3.49 -13.86 -13.10
C ARG A 353 4.32 -13.27 -11.96
N SER A 354 4.53 -11.95 -11.94
CA SER A 354 5.32 -11.31 -10.89
C SER A 354 4.63 -11.31 -9.52
N LEU A 355 3.30 -11.17 -9.49
CA LEU A 355 2.46 -11.31 -8.28
C LEU A 355 2.48 -12.75 -7.74
N GLU A 356 2.37 -13.76 -8.60
CA GLU A 356 2.44 -15.17 -8.19
C GLU A 356 3.84 -15.53 -7.68
N ARG A 357 4.88 -15.01 -8.34
CA ARG A 357 6.27 -15.21 -7.93
C ARG A 357 6.55 -14.70 -6.53
N MET A 358 5.95 -13.56 -6.15
CA MET A 358 6.02 -13.05 -4.78
C MET A 358 5.52 -14.09 -3.77
N PHE A 359 4.36 -14.70 -4.02
CA PHE A 359 3.80 -15.70 -3.12
C PHE A 359 4.60 -17.00 -3.08
N GLU A 360 5.20 -17.42 -4.20
CA GLU A 360 6.05 -18.61 -4.25
C GLU A 360 7.32 -18.44 -3.41
N LEU A 361 7.95 -17.27 -3.48
CA LEU A 361 9.19 -16.98 -2.78
C LEU A 361 9.00 -16.87 -1.26
N THR A 362 7.78 -16.59 -0.79
CA THR A 362 7.48 -16.35 0.64
C THR A 362 6.67 -17.48 1.27
N ARG A 363 6.63 -18.65 0.62
CA ARG A 363 6.08 -19.90 1.18
C ARG A 363 7.07 -20.62 2.10
#